data_AF-A0A2E1V2B7-F1
#
_entry.id   AF-A0A2E1V2B7-F1
#
_cell.length_a   1.000
_cell.length_b   1.000
_cell.length_c   1.000
_cell.angle_alpha   90.00
_cell.angle_beta   90.00
_cell.angle_gamma   90.00
#
_symmetry.space_group_name_H-M   'P 1'
#
loop_
_entity.id
_entity.type
_entity.pdbx_description
1 polymer ?
#
loop_
_entity_poly.entity_id
_entity_poly.type
_entity_poly.pdbx_seq_one_letter_code
_entity_poly.pdbx_strand_id
1 'polypeptide(L)'
;MRRSAAAQRAFYPCGRRKSWPSKTPSSPAVATSQRPLRCWAFPPRPSTGSASTGKRLKPKTKTEADPSAETLARRVVFDTNALFRFPVRVLILHLSQTGGIKPLWSARTVEELRGVLASRGRPDAEAFLKQFSNSTVAVAPGAAVELKGFRDPGDLHVVSAAINACAPMIVTENARDFPAKLLRPLGIERQSADAFFAERLTLHPSGLEGHELRRAGLPRTAKRLSLIAADRG
;
A
#
# COMPACT_ATOMS: atom_id res chain seq x y z
N MET A 1 -32.69 -33.26 -55.86
CA MET A 1 -33.80 -33.21 -54.88
C MET A 1 -33.26 -32.77 -53.52
N ARG A 2 -33.83 -31.68 -52.97
CA ARG A 2 -34.01 -31.29 -51.54
C ARG A 2 -32.78 -31.21 -50.60
N ARG A 3 -32.33 -29.98 -50.25
CA ARG A 3 -32.63 -29.15 -49.04
C ARG A 3 -31.66 -29.43 -47.87
N SER A 4 -30.75 -28.50 -47.51
CA SER A 4 -30.89 -27.30 -46.64
C SER A 4 -31.01 -27.60 -45.14
N ALA A 5 -30.11 -26.98 -44.35
CA ALA A 5 -30.36 -26.09 -43.19
C ALA A 5 -29.19 -26.19 -42.17
N ALA A 6 -28.87 -25.21 -41.33
CA ALA A 6 -28.94 -23.75 -41.32
C ALA A 6 -28.33 -23.36 -39.96
N ALA A 7 -27.39 -22.40 -39.96
CA ALA A 7 -26.91 -21.76 -38.75
C ALA A 7 -28.02 -20.89 -38.14
N GLN A 8 -28.20 -20.93 -36.82
CA GLN A 8 -29.10 -20.01 -36.11
C GLN A 8 -28.30 -19.12 -35.16
N ARG A 9 -28.27 -17.83 -35.52
CA ARG A 9 -27.97 -16.69 -34.65
C ARG A 9 -29.22 -16.37 -33.83
N ALA A 10 -29.10 -16.27 -32.51
CA ALA A 10 -30.17 -15.75 -31.66
C ALA A 10 -30.00 -14.23 -31.48
N PHE A 11 -30.96 -13.51 -32.04
CA PHE A 11 -31.26 -12.09 -31.88
C PHE A 11 -32.21 -11.98 -30.67
N TYR A 12 -32.00 -11.03 -29.74
CA TYR A 12 -33.05 -10.63 -28.79
C TYR A 12 -33.25 -9.11 -28.81
N PRO A 13 -34.50 -8.62 -28.87
CA PRO A 13 -34.82 -7.22 -29.15
C PRO A 13 -35.09 -6.38 -27.90
N CYS A 14 -34.89 -5.08 -28.05
CA CYS A 14 -35.28 -4.01 -27.12
C CYS A 14 -36.79 -3.75 -27.20
N GLY A 15 -37.47 -3.56 -26.05
CA GLY A 15 -38.91 -3.25 -26.06
C GLY A 15 -39.58 -2.92 -24.71
N ARG A 16 -39.77 -1.61 -24.49
CA ARG A 16 -40.87 -0.88 -23.79
C ARG A 16 -41.04 -0.85 -22.27
N ARG A 17 -41.28 0.41 -21.85
CA ARG A 17 -41.64 1.00 -20.55
C ARG A 17 -43.00 0.54 -20.02
N LYS A 18 -43.15 0.52 -18.69
CA LYS A 18 -44.41 0.84 -17.96
C LYS A 18 -44.07 1.62 -16.68
N SER A 19 -44.94 2.55 -16.31
CA SER A 19 -44.79 3.56 -15.27
C SER A 19 -45.75 3.36 -14.09
N TRP A 20 -45.24 3.57 -12.86
CA TRP A 20 -45.86 4.12 -11.61
C TRP A 20 -46.94 3.28 -10.87
N PRO A 21 -47.10 3.39 -9.52
CA PRO A 21 -47.06 4.63 -8.73
C PRO A 21 -46.24 4.64 -7.42
N SER A 22 -46.09 5.87 -6.92
CA SER A 22 -45.46 6.39 -5.71
C SER A 22 -46.04 5.87 -4.38
N LYS A 23 -45.17 5.50 -3.44
CA LYS A 23 -45.38 5.68 -1.99
C LYS A 23 -44.04 5.92 -1.28
N THR A 24 -43.85 7.14 -0.80
CA THR A 24 -42.87 7.49 0.25
C THR A 24 -43.37 7.00 1.61
N PRO A 25 -42.48 6.51 2.46
CA PRO A 25 -42.56 6.80 3.88
C PRO A 25 -41.34 7.62 4.33
N SER A 26 -41.66 8.64 5.09
CA SER A 26 -40.80 9.56 5.85
C SER A 26 -39.77 8.86 6.75
N SER A 27 -38.63 9.52 6.90
CA SER A 27 -37.52 9.20 7.81
C SER A 27 -37.95 8.95 9.27
N PRO A 28 -37.04 8.34 10.05
CA PRO A 28 -36.59 9.04 11.25
C PRO A 28 -35.09 9.35 11.14
N ALA A 29 -34.76 10.59 11.48
CA ALA A 29 -33.41 11.11 11.56
C ALA A 29 -32.57 10.30 12.56
N VAL A 30 -31.55 9.60 12.07
CA VAL A 30 -30.48 9.07 12.92
C VAL A 30 -29.42 10.16 13.03
N ALA A 31 -29.33 10.73 14.22
CA ALA A 31 -28.35 11.73 14.60
C ALA A 31 -26.95 11.26 14.21
N THR A 32 -26.34 11.97 13.24
CA THR A 32 -24.95 11.78 12.86
C THR A 32 -24.06 12.31 13.98
N SER A 33 -23.72 11.44 14.93
CA SER A 33 -22.62 11.68 15.86
C SER A 33 -21.31 11.60 15.07
N GLN A 34 -20.97 12.67 14.35
CA GLN A 34 -19.65 12.91 13.81
C GLN A 34 -18.69 13.14 14.98
N ARG A 35 -18.11 12.06 15.50
CA ARG A 35 -16.88 12.15 16.29
C ARG A 35 -15.71 12.04 15.31
N PRO A 36 -14.89 13.09 15.13
CA PRO A 36 -13.69 12.97 14.30
C PRO A 36 -12.76 11.94 14.95
N LEU A 37 -12.37 10.93 14.18
CA LEU A 37 -11.35 9.97 14.58
C LEU A 37 -10.05 10.74 14.77
N ARG A 38 -9.68 10.99 16.04
CA ARG A 38 -8.41 11.58 16.44
C ARG A 38 -7.30 10.56 16.17
N CYS A 39 -6.85 10.47 14.92
CA CYS A 39 -5.52 9.95 14.65
C CYS A 39 -4.53 10.95 15.25
N TRP A 40 -3.78 10.50 16.26
CA TRP A 40 -2.75 11.31 16.90
C TRP A 40 -1.77 11.79 15.83
N ALA A 41 -1.48 13.09 15.82
CA ALA A 41 -0.45 13.66 14.97
C ALA A 41 0.87 12.94 15.27
N PHE A 42 1.39 12.22 14.28
CA PHE A 42 2.73 11.65 14.37
C PHE A 42 3.74 12.78 14.65
N PRO A 43 4.67 12.62 15.59
CA PRO A 43 5.73 13.59 15.75
C PRO A 43 6.55 13.65 14.44
N PRO A 44 6.92 14.86 13.97
CA PRO A 44 7.73 14.98 12.77
C PRO A 44 9.08 14.26 12.96
N ARG A 45 9.53 13.54 11.93
CA ARG A 45 10.87 12.94 11.90
C ARG A 45 11.93 14.02 12.16
N PRO A 46 12.96 13.75 12.98
CA PRO A 46 14.06 14.69 13.13
C PRO A 46 14.81 14.81 11.79
N SER A 47 14.86 16.03 11.25
CA SER A 47 15.68 16.36 10.09
C SER A 47 17.15 16.41 10.52
N THR A 48 17.99 15.61 9.88
CA THR A 48 19.45 15.69 10.06
C THR A 48 19.99 16.91 9.32
N GLY A 49 19.98 18.06 9.99
CA GLY A 49 20.65 19.29 9.55
C GLY A 49 22.02 19.43 10.23
N SER A 50 23.06 19.56 9.43
CA SER A 50 24.43 19.88 9.83
C SER A 50 24.55 21.36 10.21
N ALA A 51 25.14 21.68 11.38
CA ALA A 51 26.04 22.84 11.59
C ALA A 51 26.51 22.97 13.05
N SER A 52 27.83 22.84 13.22
CA SER A 52 28.76 23.67 14.02
C SER A 52 28.37 24.26 15.40
N THR A 53 29.19 23.85 16.38
CA THR A 53 29.84 24.67 17.44
C THR A 53 29.00 25.18 18.62
N GLY A 54 29.29 24.59 19.80
CA GLY A 54 29.47 25.36 21.04
C GLY A 54 28.32 25.44 22.03
N LYS A 55 28.15 24.40 22.86
CA LYS A 55 28.11 24.48 24.35
C LYS A 55 27.79 23.10 24.92
N ARG A 56 28.63 22.63 25.84
CA ARG A 56 28.50 21.34 26.54
C ARG A 56 27.30 21.39 27.50
N LEU A 57 26.13 21.05 26.97
CA LEU A 57 24.95 20.73 27.77
C LEU A 57 25.05 19.26 28.20
N LYS A 58 24.85 19.02 29.50
CA LYS A 58 24.85 17.68 30.12
C LYS A 58 23.89 16.75 29.38
N PRO A 59 24.23 15.45 29.19
CA PRO A 59 23.40 14.54 28.44
C PRO A 59 22.07 14.32 29.17
N LYS A 60 20.98 14.87 28.62
CA LYS A 60 19.63 14.47 29.04
C LYS A 60 19.39 13.05 28.54
N THR A 61 19.29 12.16 29.51
CA THR A 61 18.52 10.92 29.53
C THR A 61 17.86 10.52 28.20
N LYS A 62 18.27 9.35 27.69
CA LYS A 62 17.64 8.61 26.60
C LYS A 62 16.12 8.65 26.76
N THR A 63 15.42 9.28 25.81
CA THR A 63 14.00 9.02 25.57
C THR A 63 13.92 7.56 25.12
N GLU A 64 13.56 6.67 26.03
CA GLU A 64 13.17 5.30 25.68
C GLU A 64 11.97 5.43 24.73
N ALA A 65 12.16 5.01 23.47
CA ALA A 65 11.10 5.02 22.48
C ALA A 65 9.99 4.09 22.97
N ASP A 66 8.75 4.58 23.00
CA ASP A 66 7.58 3.75 23.27
C ASP A 66 7.58 2.57 22.27
N PRO A 67 7.61 1.31 22.73
CA PRO A 67 7.66 0.14 21.85
C PRO A 67 6.46 0.08 20.90
N SER A 68 5.35 0.74 21.24
CA SER A 68 4.20 0.90 20.34
C SER A 68 4.54 1.78 19.13
N ALA A 69 5.27 2.89 19.32
CA ALA A 69 5.65 3.81 18.25
C ALA A 69 6.67 3.19 17.28
N GLU A 70 7.62 2.43 17.80
CA GLU A 70 8.60 1.71 16.98
C GLU A 70 7.92 0.61 16.14
N THR A 71 6.92 -0.05 16.71
CA THR A 71 6.10 -1.05 16.00
C THR A 71 5.24 -0.40 14.89
N LEU A 72 4.69 0.79 15.13
CA LEU A 72 3.95 1.55 14.13
C LEU A 72 4.85 2.05 13.00
N ALA A 73 6.08 2.48 13.30
CA ALA A 73 7.05 2.96 12.31
C ALA A 73 7.49 1.89 11.29
N ARG A 74 7.30 0.61 11.63
CA ARG A 74 7.56 -0.53 10.75
C ARG A 74 6.37 -0.89 9.85
N ARG A 75 5.17 -0.36 10.13
CA ARG A 75 3.97 -0.65 9.34
C ARG A 75 4.06 0.05 7.99
N VAL A 76 3.90 -0.72 6.92
CA VAL A 76 3.98 -0.23 5.55
C VAL A 76 2.85 -0.81 4.75
N VAL A 77 2.06 0.06 4.13
CA VAL A 77 0.99 -0.38 3.23
C VAL A 77 1.55 -0.48 1.81
N PHE A 78 1.30 -1.60 1.15
CA PHE A 78 1.70 -1.82 -0.23
C PHE A 78 0.49 -1.74 -1.16
N ASP A 79 0.67 -1.01 -2.26
CA ASP A 79 -0.26 -0.94 -3.37
C ASP A 79 -0.12 -2.17 -4.28
N THR A 80 -1.22 -2.57 -4.95
CA THR A 80 -1.27 -3.70 -5.89
C THR A 80 -0.19 -3.57 -6.97
N ASN A 81 0.02 -2.35 -7.48
CA ASN A 81 1.02 -2.09 -8.52
C ASN A 81 2.45 -2.46 -8.08
N ALA A 82 2.81 -2.16 -6.82
CA ALA A 82 4.10 -2.55 -6.27
C ALA A 82 4.17 -4.08 -6.06
N LEU A 83 3.13 -4.66 -5.47
CA LEU A 83 3.04 -6.11 -5.18
C LEU A 83 3.04 -6.98 -6.43
N PHE A 84 2.61 -6.46 -7.57
CA PHE A 84 2.64 -7.17 -8.84
C PHE A 84 4.06 -7.65 -9.22
N ARG A 85 5.10 -6.90 -8.84
CA ARG A 85 6.49 -7.23 -9.15
C ARG A 85 7.00 -8.35 -8.24
N PHE A 86 7.38 -9.49 -8.82
CA PHE A 86 7.92 -10.63 -8.07
C PHE A 86 9.09 -10.28 -7.13
N PRO A 87 10.09 -9.48 -7.55
CA PRO A 87 11.22 -9.12 -6.67
C PRO A 87 10.81 -8.27 -5.47
N VAL A 88 9.76 -7.45 -5.60
CA VAL A 88 9.17 -6.72 -4.47
C VAL A 88 8.59 -7.71 -3.45
N ARG A 89 7.85 -8.73 -3.89
CA ARG A 89 7.30 -9.77 -3.00
C ARG A 89 8.40 -10.54 -2.25
N VAL A 90 9.49 -10.88 -2.93
CA VAL A 90 10.65 -11.55 -2.31
C VAL A 90 11.29 -10.66 -1.23
N LEU A 91 11.47 -9.36 -1.51
CA LEU A 91 12.03 -8.42 -0.54
C LEU A 91 11.11 -8.19 0.66
N ILE A 92 9.79 -8.18 0.45
CA ILE A 92 8.81 -8.13 1.54
C ILE A 92 8.95 -9.34 2.45
N LEU A 93 9.03 -10.55 1.88
CA LEU A 93 9.22 -11.79 2.65
C LEU A 93 10.49 -11.72 3.50
N HIS A 94 11.62 -11.36 2.89
CA HIS A 94 12.89 -11.27 3.58
C HIS A 94 12.87 -10.26 4.73
N LEU A 95 12.46 -9.01 4.47
CA LEU A 95 12.43 -7.97 5.50
C LEU A 95 11.39 -8.20 6.60
N SER A 96 10.32 -8.94 6.31
CA SER A 96 9.33 -9.28 7.32
C SER A 96 9.85 -10.36 8.26
N GLN A 97 10.58 -11.36 7.75
CA GLN A 97 11.21 -12.40 8.56
C GLN A 97 12.26 -11.84 9.53
N THR A 98 12.95 -10.77 9.14
CA THR A 98 13.93 -10.08 10.00
C THR A 98 13.29 -9.01 10.91
N GLY A 99 11.95 -8.85 10.89
CA GLY A 99 11.25 -7.81 11.65
C GLY A 99 11.55 -6.37 11.19
N GLY A 100 12.14 -6.19 10.01
CA GLY A 100 12.46 -4.88 9.45
C GLY A 100 11.23 -4.11 8.97
N ILE A 101 10.17 -4.82 8.59
CA ILE A 101 8.89 -4.25 8.17
C ILE A 101 7.71 -5.09 8.67
N LYS A 102 6.55 -4.45 8.80
CA LYS A 102 5.24 -5.11 8.92
C LYS A 102 4.43 -4.73 7.68
N PRO A 103 4.40 -5.58 6.64
CA PRO A 103 3.68 -5.27 5.41
C PRO A 103 2.18 -5.37 5.67
N LEU A 104 1.42 -4.47 5.06
CA LEU A 104 -0.03 -4.38 5.18
C LEU A 104 -0.64 -4.05 3.81
N TRP A 105 -1.89 -4.43 3.64
CA TRP A 105 -2.66 -4.13 2.43
C TRP A 105 -4.15 -4.21 2.74
N SER A 106 -4.97 -3.65 1.87
CA SER A 106 -6.42 -3.76 1.99
C SER A 106 -6.92 -5.10 1.42
N ALA A 107 -8.17 -5.47 1.72
CA ALA A 107 -8.80 -6.65 1.12
C ALA A 107 -8.90 -6.55 -0.43
N ARG A 108 -9.21 -5.36 -0.95
CA ARG A 108 -9.31 -5.15 -2.40
C ARG A 108 -7.95 -5.22 -3.10
N THR A 109 -6.86 -4.78 -2.48
CA THR A 109 -5.49 -4.97 -2.99
C THR A 109 -5.18 -6.47 -3.20
N VAL A 110 -5.65 -7.32 -2.28
CA VAL A 110 -5.47 -8.78 -2.37
C VAL A 110 -6.26 -9.35 -3.56
N GLU A 111 -7.51 -8.94 -3.72
CA GLU A 111 -8.36 -9.37 -4.84
C GLU A 111 -7.78 -8.95 -6.19
N GLU A 112 -7.32 -7.71 -6.31
CA GLU A 112 -6.69 -7.20 -7.53
C GLU A 112 -5.39 -7.96 -7.84
N LEU A 113 -4.54 -8.19 -6.84
CA LEU A 113 -3.30 -8.95 -7.02
C LEU A 113 -3.58 -10.37 -7.53
N ARG A 114 -4.59 -11.05 -6.96
CA ARG A 114 -5.04 -12.38 -7.42
C ARG A 114 -5.50 -12.34 -8.87
N GLY A 115 -6.37 -11.39 -9.22
CA GLY A 115 -6.90 -11.25 -10.57
C GLY A 115 -5.80 -10.99 -11.60
N VAL A 116 -4.90 -10.04 -11.32
CA VAL A 116 -3.81 -9.68 -12.23
C VAL A 116 -2.83 -10.84 -12.41
N LEU A 117 -2.42 -11.54 -11.35
CA LEU A 117 -1.50 -12.67 -11.48
C LEU A 117 -2.16 -13.89 -12.15
N ALA A 118 -3.41 -14.19 -11.83
CA ALA A 118 -4.17 -15.25 -12.48
C ALA A 118 -4.32 -15.00 -13.99
N SER A 119 -4.62 -13.76 -14.40
CA SER A 119 -4.72 -13.38 -15.82
C SER A 119 -3.41 -13.56 -16.61
N ARG A 120 -2.26 -13.60 -15.92
CA ARG A 120 -0.94 -13.86 -16.52
C ARG A 120 -0.48 -15.30 -16.38
N GLY A 121 -1.34 -16.21 -15.92
CA GLY A 121 -1.01 -17.62 -15.69
C GLY A 121 -0.04 -17.83 -14.53
N ARG A 122 -0.03 -16.93 -13.54
CA ARG A 122 0.87 -16.96 -12.38
C ARG A 122 0.07 -17.27 -11.11
N PRO A 123 0.14 -18.50 -10.57
CA PRO A 123 -0.61 -18.86 -9.35
C PRO A 123 0.12 -18.50 -8.05
N ASP A 124 1.22 -17.74 -8.10
CA ASP A 124 2.10 -17.47 -6.97
C ASP A 124 1.55 -16.43 -5.97
N ALA A 125 0.41 -15.81 -6.27
CA ALA A 125 -0.27 -14.88 -5.36
C ALA A 125 -0.59 -15.53 -4.00
N GLU A 126 -1.19 -16.72 -4.03
CA GLU A 126 -1.61 -17.43 -2.80
C GLU A 126 -0.42 -17.87 -1.96
N ALA A 127 0.65 -18.34 -2.60
CA ALA A 127 1.86 -18.75 -1.88
C ALA A 127 2.47 -17.57 -1.10
N PHE A 128 2.47 -16.38 -1.69
CA PHE A 128 2.91 -15.16 -1.03
C PHE A 128 1.94 -14.71 0.08
N LEU A 129 0.64 -14.61 -0.22
CA LEU A 129 -0.36 -14.10 0.73
C LEU A 129 -0.49 -14.98 1.98
N LYS A 130 -0.33 -16.30 1.85
CA LYS A 130 -0.35 -17.25 2.98
C LYS A 130 0.74 -16.98 4.02
N GLN A 131 1.86 -16.40 3.62
CA GLN A 131 2.93 -16.00 4.55
C GLN A 131 2.52 -14.82 5.46
N PHE A 132 1.38 -14.17 5.16
CA PHE A 132 0.97 -12.89 5.70
C PHE A 132 -0.52 -12.86 6.06
N SER A 133 -1.03 -13.91 6.71
CA SER A 133 -2.45 -14.05 7.07
C SER A 133 -3.04 -12.88 7.87
N ASN A 134 -2.21 -12.19 8.67
CA ASN A 134 -2.60 -11.06 9.51
C ASN A 134 -2.30 -9.67 8.91
N SER A 135 -1.95 -9.60 7.62
CA SER A 135 -1.53 -8.35 6.97
C SER A 135 -2.66 -7.62 6.24
N THR A 136 -3.80 -8.29 6.06
CA THR A 136 -4.99 -7.69 5.45
C THR A 136 -5.71 -6.80 6.44
N VAL A 137 -5.79 -5.51 6.13
CA VAL A 137 -6.49 -4.50 6.93
C VAL A 137 -7.94 -4.42 6.47
N ALA A 138 -8.87 -4.57 7.42
CA ALA A 138 -10.27 -4.33 7.18
C ALA A 138 -10.51 -2.84 6.89
N VAL A 139 -11.02 -2.55 5.70
CA VAL A 139 -11.48 -1.22 5.30
C VAL A 139 -12.98 -1.34 5.09
N ALA A 140 -13.77 -0.65 5.93
CA ALA A 140 -15.22 -0.68 5.79
C ALA A 140 -15.63 -0.06 4.44
N PRO A 141 -16.50 -0.71 3.66
CA PRO A 141 -17.09 -0.10 2.47
C PRO A 141 -17.79 1.21 2.85
N GLY A 142 -17.41 2.33 2.24
CA GLY A 142 -17.96 3.65 2.55
C GLY A 142 -17.22 4.45 3.65
N ALA A 143 -16.24 3.86 4.35
CA ALA A 143 -15.30 4.61 5.17
C ALA A 143 -14.17 5.25 4.34
N ALA A 144 -14.33 5.26 3.00
CA ALA A 144 -13.44 5.96 2.10
C ALA A 144 -13.39 7.41 2.57
N VAL A 145 -12.22 7.85 3.00
CA VAL A 145 -12.02 9.26 3.30
C VAL A 145 -12.41 10.00 2.03
N GLU A 146 -13.41 10.88 2.11
CA GLU A 146 -13.86 11.71 1.00
C GLU A 146 -12.82 12.79 0.71
N LEU A 147 -11.63 12.35 0.29
CA LEU A 147 -10.52 13.20 -0.08
C LEU A 147 -10.74 13.65 -1.51
N LYS A 148 -11.32 14.84 -1.64
CA LYS A 148 -11.37 15.55 -2.93
C LYS A 148 -9.95 15.72 -3.46
N GLY A 149 -9.74 15.37 -4.74
CA GLY A 149 -8.46 15.55 -5.44
C GLY A 149 -7.70 14.26 -5.77
N PHE A 150 -8.17 13.08 -5.33
CA PHE A 150 -7.71 11.82 -5.89
C PHE A 150 -8.26 11.62 -7.30
N ARG A 151 -7.42 11.07 -8.19
CA ARG A 151 -7.78 10.84 -9.59
C ARG A 151 -8.73 9.66 -9.74
N ASP A 152 -8.42 8.55 -9.07
CA ASP A 152 -9.23 7.35 -9.07
C ASP A 152 -9.76 7.09 -7.64
N PRO A 153 -11.10 7.07 -7.44
CA PRO A 153 -11.71 6.66 -6.18
C PRO A 153 -11.31 5.24 -5.75
N GLY A 154 -10.90 4.40 -6.70
CA GLY A 154 -10.38 3.07 -6.46
C GLY A 154 -9.18 3.07 -5.51
N ASP A 155 -8.27 4.04 -5.62
CA ASP A 155 -7.02 4.08 -4.85
C ASP A 155 -7.21 4.43 -3.37
N LEU A 156 -8.36 5.00 -3.01
CA LEU A 156 -8.68 5.39 -1.63
C LEU A 156 -8.68 4.19 -0.67
N HIS A 157 -8.86 2.97 -1.18
CA HIS A 157 -8.79 1.76 -0.37
C HIS A 157 -7.40 1.55 0.26
N VAL A 158 -6.32 1.89 -0.46
CA VAL A 158 -4.93 1.83 0.05
C VAL A 158 -4.71 2.89 1.12
N VAL A 159 -5.20 4.11 0.89
CA VAL A 159 -5.09 5.21 1.86
C VAL A 159 -5.88 4.90 3.14
N SER A 160 -7.09 4.38 2.99
CA SER A 160 -7.94 3.98 4.13
C SER A 160 -7.30 2.85 4.93
N ALA A 161 -6.65 1.88 4.26
CA ALA A 161 -5.87 0.85 4.94
C ALA A 161 -4.70 1.45 5.73
N ALA A 162 -3.99 2.43 5.18
CA ALA A 162 -2.89 3.11 5.86
C ALA A 162 -3.36 3.87 7.11
N ILE A 163 -4.48 4.56 7.03
CA ILE A 163 -5.08 5.27 8.17
C ILE A 163 -5.51 4.28 9.25
N ASN A 164 -6.28 3.25 8.89
CA ASN A 164 -6.78 2.24 9.84
C ASN A 164 -5.65 1.47 10.53
N ALA A 165 -4.54 1.28 9.83
CA ALA A 165 -3.36 0.61 10.36
C ALA A 165 -2.38 1.55 11.09
N CYS A 166 -2.63 2.85 11.13
CA CYS A 166 -1.66 3.86 11.56
C CYS A 166 -0.28 3.66 10.88
N ALA A 167 -0.30 3.32 9.59
CA ALA A 167 0.91 3.08 8.81
C ALA A 167 1.41 4.42 8.24
N PRO A 168 2.63 4.87 8.59
CA PRO A 168 3.16 6.15 8.11
C PRO A 168 3.61 6.11 6.64
N MET A 169 3.58 4.95 5.98
CA MET A 169 4.18 4.77 4.67
C MET A 169 3.32 3.92 3.72
N ILE A 170 3.13 4.45 2.51
CA ILE A 170 2.57 3.73 1.36
C ILE A 170 3.68 3.48 0.33
N VAL A 171 3.80 2.25 -0.15
CA VAL A 171 4.71 1.88 -1.24
C VAL A 171 3.89 1.65 -2.51
N THR A 172 4.16 2.45 -3.53
CA THR A 172 3.47 2.44 -4.83
C THR A 172 4.41 2.91 -5.94
N GLU A 173 4.25 2.38 -7.15
CA GLU A 173 4.93 2.93 -8.34
C GLU A 173 4.14 4.08 -8.99
N ASN A 174 2.87 4.24 -8.62
CA ASN A 174 1.98 5.22 -9.23
C ASN A 174 1.94 6.52 -8.39
N ALA A 175 3.02 7.30 -8.49
CA ALA A 175 3.17 8.56 -7.77
C ALA A 175 2.06 9.61 -8.02
N ARG A 176 1.34 9.49 -9.15
CA ARG A 176 0.26 10.40 -9.57
C ARG A 176 -1.07 10.11 -8.87
N ASP A 177 -1.29 8.84 -8.55
CA ASP A 177 -2.51 8.32 -7.92
C ASP A 177 -2.48 8.61 -6.41
N PHE A 178 -1.28 8.82 -5.87
CA PHE A 178 -1.03 9.14 -4.47
C PHE A 178 -0.32 10.51 -4.31
N PRO A 179 -0.99 11.65 -4.53
CA PRO A 179 -0.35 12.96 -4.40
C PRO A 179 0.14 13.23 -2.97
N ALA A 180 1.43 13.56 -2.82
CA ALA A 180 2.04 13.82 -1.51
C ALA A 180 1.34 14.96 -0.73
N LYS A 181 0.76 15.94 -1.45
CA LYS A 181 -0.01 17.04 -0.85
C LYS A 181 -1.27 16.56 -0.11
N LEU A 182 -1.89 15.47 -0.58
CA LEU A 182 -3.09 14.88 0.05
C LEU A 182 -2.73 13.90 1.17
N LEU A 183 -1.57 13.25 1.08
CA LEU A 183 -1.11 12.29 2.09
C LEU A 183 -0.45 12.95 3.31
N ARG A 184 0.27 14.06 3.12
CA ARG A 184 1.01 14.74 4.19
C ARG A 184 0.12 15.16 5.38
N PRO A 185 -1.09 15.73 5.19
CA PRO A 185 -2.00 16.05 6.31
C PRO A 185 -2.44 14.83 7.13
N LEU A 186 -2.38 13.63 6.53
CA LEU A 186 -2.72 12.37 7.18
C LEU A 186 -1.53 11.73 7.90
N GLY A 187 -0.34 12.36 7.88
CA GLY A 187 0.89 11.79 8.42
C GLY A 187 1.43 10.61 7.60
N ILE A 188 1.01 10.49 6.34
CA ILE A 188 1.40 9.39 5.45
C ILE A 188 2.37 9.91 4.41
N GLU A 189 3.47 9.20 4.22
CA GLU A 189 4.40 9.39 3.11
C GLU A 189 4.21 8.32 2.05
N ARG A 190 4.61 8.63 0.81
CA ARG A 190 4.67 7.64 -0.26
C ARG A 190 6.08 7.50 -0.84
N GLN A 191 6.47 6.27 -1.13
CA GLN A 191 7.73 5.96 -1.80
C GLN A 191 7.53 4.95 -2.92
N SER A 192 8.44 4.94 -3.91
CA SER A 192 8.55 3.82 -4.85
C SER A 192 9.18 2.62 -4.15
N ALA A 193 8.95 1.41 -4.64
CA ALA A 193 9.51 0.23 -4.00
C ALA A 193 11.05 0.23 -4.07
N ASP A 194 11.64 0.74 -5.16
CA ASP A 194 13.09 0.85 -5.29
C ASP A 194 13.71 1.81 -4.27
N ALA A 195 13.08 2.95 -4.00
CA ALA A 195 13.55 3.88 -2.97
C ALA A 195 13.40 3.24 -1.57
N PHE A 196 12.23 2.66 -1.31
CA PHE A 196 11.92 2.06 -0.02
C PHE A 196 12.88 0.92 0.34
N PHE A 197 13.12 -0.03 -0.56
CA PHE A 197 14.01 -1.16 -0.26
C PHE A 197 15.49 -0.76 -0.21
N ALA A 198 15.93 0.22 -1.00
CA ALA A 198 17.29 0.74 -0.89
C ALA A 198 17.57 1.29 0.53
N GLU A 199 16.62 2.02 1.11
CA GLU A 199 16.72 2.53 2.48
C GLU A 199 16.72 1.38 3.50
N ARG A 200 15.76 0.45 3.40
CA ARG A 200 15.58 -0.62 4.40
C ARG A 200 16.69 -1.68 4.39
N LEU A 201 17.19 -2.06 3.21
CA LEU A 201 18.28 -3.03 3.11
C LEU A 201 19.64 -2.48 3.55
N THR A 202 19.79 -1.15 3.65
CA THR A 202 20.96 -0.56 4.31
C THR A 202 21.01 -0.93 5.80
N LEU A 203 19.84 -1.07 6.43
CA LEU A 203 19.72 -1.40 7.85
C LEU A 203 19.74 -2.91 8.11
N HIS A 204 19.36 -3.70 7.10
CA HIS A 204 19.31 -5.17 7.15
C HIS A 204 19.88 -5.76 5.86
N PRO A 205 21.20 -6.04 5.81
CA PRO A 205 21.83 -6.52 4.59
C PRO A 205 21.32 -7.90 4.20
N SER A 206 20.88 -8.06 2.96
CA SER A 206 20.43 -9.32 2.38
C SER A 206 21.50 -9.92 1.47
N GLY A 207 21.52 -11.26 1.33
CA GLY A 207 22.38 -11.98 0.39
C GLY A 207 21.92 -11.93 -1.06
N LEU A 208 21.22 -10.88 -1.47
CA LEU A 208 20.68 -10.74 -2.83
C LEU A 208 21.71 -10.16 -3.80
N GLU A 209 21.76 -10.70 -5.02
CA GLU A 209 22.69 -10.24 -6.04
C GLU A 209 22.20 -8.96 -6.74
N GLY A 210 23.08 -7.96 -6.88
CA GLY A 210 22.74 -6.66 -7.44
C GLY A 210 22.27 -6.70 -8.91
N HIS A 211 22.71 -7.68 -9.70
CA HIS A 211 22.32 -7.79 -11.10
C HIS A 211 20.84 -8.19 -11.28
N GLU A 212 20.33 -9.07 -10.42
CA GLU A 212 18.93 -9.49 -10.42
C GLU A 212 18.01 -8.32 -10.08
N LEU A 213 18.40 -7.50 -9.09
CA LEU A 213 17.67 -6.30 -8.69
C LEU A 213 17.63 -5.24 -9.79
N ARG A 214 18.69 -5.08 -10.60
CA ARG A 214 18.64 -4.17 -11.76
C ARG A 214 17.63 -4.63 -12.80
N ARG A 215 17.64 -5.91 -13.16
CA ARG A 215 16.67 -6.49 -14.11
C ARG A 215 15.23 -6.42 -13.59
N ALA A 216 15.05 -6.45 -12.27
CA ALA A 216 13.78 -6.26 -11.59
C ALA A 216 13.22 -4.81 -11.60
N GLY A 217 13.98 -3.84 -12.13
CA GLY A 217 13.63 -2.43 -12.01
C GLY A 217 13.79 -1.90 -10.58
N LEU A 218 14.81 -2.40 -9.86
CA LEU A 218 15.25 -1.91 -8.55
C LEU A 218 16.73 -1.44 -8.60
N PRO A 219 17.08 -0.49 -9.50
CA PRO A 219 18.47 -0.08 -9.71
C PRO A 219 19.09 0.63 -8.50
N ARG A 220 18.31 1.39 -7.72
CA ARG A 220 18.82 2.07 -6.51
C ARG A 220 19.11 1.06 -5.42
N THR A 221 18.20 0.09 -5.24
CA THR A 221 18.37 -1.02 -4.31
C THR A 221 19.62 -1.81 -4.65
N ALA A 222 19.79 -2.18 -5.93
CA ALA A 222 20.99 -2.86 -6.42
C ALA A 222 22.27 -2.09 -6.15
N LYS A 223 22.31 -0.80 -6.52
CA LYS A 223 23.47 0.06 -6.31
C LYS A 223 23.81 0.14 -4.82
N ARG A 224 22.81 0.27 -3.95
CA ARG A 224 23.01 0.41 -2.50
C ARG A 224 23.59 -0.87 -1.90
N LEU A 225 23.09 -2.04 -2.27
CA LEU A 225 23.65 -3.32 -1.81
C LEU A 225 25.10 -3.51 -2.26
N SER A 226 25.43 -3.15 -3.51
CA SER A 226 26.82 -3.23 -4.00
C SER A 226 27.78 -2.37 -3.18
N LEU A 227 27.37 -1.18 -2.74
CA LEU A 227 28.19 -0.33 -1.88
C LEU A 227 28.41 -0.94 -0.50
N ILE A 228 27.37 -1.52 0.12
CA ILE A 228 27.47 -2.17 1.43
C ILE A 228 28.36 -3.43 1.37
N ALA A 229 28.37 -4.13 0.23
CA ALA A 229 29.26 -5.26 0.01
C ALA A 229 30.73 -4.81 -0.12
N ALA A 230 30.98 -3.70 -0.84
CA ALA A 230 32.32 -3.15 -1.01
C ALA A 230 32.92 -2.62 0.30
N ASP A 231 32.13 -2.02 1.19
CA ASP A 231 32.60 -1.51 2.50
C ASP A 231 32.94 -2.62 3.52
N ARG A 232 32.59 -3.90 3.23
CA ARG A 232 32.81 -5.04 4.13
C ARG A 232 33.98 -5.95 3.71
N GLY A 233 34.65 -5.64 2.60
CA GLY A 233 35.86 -6.33 2.12
C GLY A 233 37.09 -5.46 2.29
#